data_AF-A0A101R284-F1
#
_entry.id   AF-A0A101R284-F1
#
_cell.length_a   1.000
_cell.length_b   1.000
_cell.length_c   1.000
_cell.angle_alpha   90.00
_cell.angle_beta   90.00
_cell.angle_gamma   90.00
#
_symmetry.space_group_name_H-M   'P 1'
#
loop_
_entity.id
_entity.type
_entity.pdbx_description
1 polymer ?
#
loop_
_entity_poly.entity_id
_entity_poly.type
_entity_poly.pdbx_seq_one_letter_code
_entity_poly.pdbx_strand_id
1 'polypeptide(L)' 'MSSVELTPLEAARWAARVGLPLPADRYAVVATTARHIHSVVAVLRELDFADTPPAPAYRAEQENHDAAV' A
#
# COMPACT_ATOMS: atom_id res chain seq x y z
N MET A 1 10.75 3.90 13.12
CA MET A 1 9.55 4.71 12.78
C MET A 1 8.35 4.01 13.37
N SER A 2 7.44 4.74 14.01
CA SER A 2 6.23 4.19 14.61
C SER A 2 5.50 3.31 13.61
N SER A 3 5.16 2.08 13.99
CA SER A 3 4.10 1.37 13.29
C SER A 3 2.89 2.28 13.39
N VAL A 4 2.53 2.94 12.29
CA VAL A 4 1.26 3.66 12.22
C VAL A 4 0.22 2.57 12.47
N GLU A 5 -0.33 2.56 13.67
CA GLU A 5 -1.39 1.65 14.02
C GLU A 5 -2.58 2.06 13.15
N LEU A 6 -2.71 1.43 11.99
CA LEU A 6 -3.72 1.75 11.00
C LEU A 6 -5.11 1.50 11.60
N THR A 7 -5.70 2.56 12.15
CA THR A 7 -7.01 2.51 12.79
C THR A 7 -8.12 2.46 11.72
N PRO A 8 -9.33 1.94 12.07
CA PRO A 8 -10.49 1.95 11.18
C PRO A 8 -10.81 3.33 10.58
N LEU A 9 -10.68 4.40 11.38
CA LEU A 9 -10.97 5.76 10.91
C LEU A 9 -9.90 6.30 9.96
N GLU A 10 -8.64 5.94 10.17
CA GLU A 10 -7.55 6.31 9.25
C GLU A 10 -7.69 5.61 7.90
N ALA A 11 -8.06 4.32 7.91
CA ALA A 11 -8.35 3.59 6.69
C ALA A 11 -9.47 4.27 5.88
N ALA A 12 -10.56 4.70 6.55
CA ALA A 12 -11.63 5.46 5.92
C ALA A 12 -11.16 6.80 5.34
N ARG A 13 -10.33 7.55 6.09
CA ARG A 13 -9.76 8.83 5.63
C ARG A 13 -8.88 8.66 4.39
N TRP A 14 -8.07 7.60 4.33
CA TRP A 14 -7.21 7.33 3.18
C TRP A 14 -8.02 6.90 1.97
N ALA A 15 -9.04 6.06 2.15
CA ALA A 15 -9.92 5.65 1.07
C ALA A 15 -10.69 6.85 0.48
N ALA A 16 -11.20 7.76 1.32
CA ALA A 16 -11.81 9.00 0.88
C ALA A 16 -10.83 9.91 0.11
N ARG A 17 -9.56 9.98 0.52
CA ARG A 17 -8.52 10.78 -0.14
C ARG A 17 -8.31 10.36 -1.60
N VAL A 18 -8.47 9.08 -1.92
CA VAL A 18 -8.31 8.54 -3.28
C VAL A 18 -9.64 8.44 -4.05
N GLY A 19 -10.71 9.05 -3.54
CA GLY A 19 -12.02 9.06 -4.19
C GLY A 19 -12.83 7.77 -4.01
N LEU A 20 -12.47 6.91 -3.05
CA LEU A 20 -13.15 5.65 -2.74
C LEU A 20 -13.71 5.68 -1.31
N PRO A 21 -14.75 6.48 -1.02
CA PRO A 21 -15.34 6.52 0.32
C PRO A 21 -15.89 5.14 0.70
N LEU A 22 -15.52 4.66 1.90
CA LEU A 22 -15.95 3.37 2.41
C LEU A 22 -17.27 3.49 3.18
N PRO A 23 -18.16 2.49 3.10
CA PRO A 23 -19.24 2.31 4.07
C PRO A 23 -18.68 2.05 5.48
N ALA A 24 -19.37 2.53 6.53
CA ALA A 24 -18.89 2.45 7.91
C ALA A 24 -18.67 1.01 8.42
N ASP A 25 -19.49 0.06 7.96
CA ASP A 25 -19.35 -1.38 8.24
C ASP A 25 -18.05 -1.98 7.68
N ARG A 26 -17.41 -1.31 6.71
CA ARG A 26 -16.16 -1.77 6.08
C ARG A 26 -14.88 -1.25 6.74
N TYR A 27 -14.96 -0.28 7.66
CA TYR A 27 -13.77 0.37 8.22
C TYR A 27 -12.85 -0.62 8.94
N ALA A 28 -13.42 -1.49 9.76
CA ALA A 28 -12.64 -2.43 10.57
C ALA A 28 -11.93 -3.51 9.73
N VAL A 29 -12.63 -4.05 8.73
CA VAL A 29 -12.06 -5.08 7.85
C VAL A 29 -10.96 -4.50 6.97
N VAL A 30 -11.16 -3.32 6.38
CA VAL A 30 -10.15 -2.67 5.54
C VAL A 30 -8.91 -2.29 6.36
N ALA A 31 -9.08 -1.74 7.56
CA ALA A 31 -7.94 -1.44 8.44
C ALA A 31 -7.14 -2.70 8.82
N THR A 32 -7.83 -3.82 9.07
CA THR A 32 -7.15 -5.09 9.37
C THR A 32 -6.37 -5.63 8.17
N THR A 33 -6.97 -5.60 6.98
CA THR A 33 -6.27 -5.98 5.74
C THR A 33 -5.08 -5.08 5.45
N ALA A 34 -5.23 -3.76 5.61
CA ALA A 34 -4.15 -2.80 5.42
C ALA A 34 -3.00 -3.01 6.41
N ARG A 35 -3.30 -3.32 7.69
CA ARG A 35 -2.28 -3.70 8.69
C ARG A 35 -1.52 -4.95 8.27
N HIS A 36 -2.20 -5.98 7.78
CA HIS A 36 -1.55 -7.20 7.31
C HIS A 36 -0.63 -6.95 6.10
N ILE A 37 -1.10 -6.18 5.10
CA ILE A 37 -0.26 -5.79 3.96
C ILE A 37 0.96 -5.01 4.46
N HIS A 38 0.75 -4.04 5.36
CA HIS A 38 1.84 -3.25 5.92
C HIS A 38 2.86 -4.12 6.67
N SER A 39 2.43 -5.14 7.43
CA SER A 39 3.37 -6.05 8.10
C SER A 39 4.23 -6.85 7.12
N VAL A 40 3.66 -7.28 5.98
CA VAL A 40 4.41 -8.00 4.94
C VAL A 40 5.39 -7.07 4.23
N VAL A 41 4.91 -5.89 3.80
CA VAL A 41 5.75 -4.91 3.09
C VAL A 41 6.83 -4.31 3.98
N ALA A 42 6.59 -4.23 5.30
CA ALA A 42 7.58 -3.75 6.25
C ALA A 42 8.87 -4.58 6.23
N VAL A 43 8.80 -5.88 5.95
CA VAL A 43 9.98 -6.76 5.82
C VAL A 43 10.91 -6.29 4.69
N LEU A 44 10.35 -5.76 3.59
CA LEU A 44 11.18 -5.23 2.48
C LEU A 44 12.01 -4.02 2.89
N ARG A 45 11.63 -3.31 3.96
CA ARG A 45 12.39 -2.17 4.47
C ARG A 45 13.62 -2.59 5.28
N GLU A 46 13.69 -3.86 5.66
CA GLU A 46 14.84 -4.43 6.37
C GLU A 46 15.96 -4.83 5.40
N LEU A 47 15.68 -4.83 4.08
CA LEU A 47 16.68 -5.10 3.06
C LEU A 47 17.71 -3.97 3.01
N ASP A 48 18.98 -4.35 3.01
CA ASP A 48 20.08 -3.43 2.76
C ASP A 48 20.25 -3.24 1.26
N PHE A 49 19.96 -2.03 0.79
CA PHE A 49 20.13 -1.65 -0.62
C PHE A 49 21.56 -1.20 -0.94
N ALA A 50 22.45 -1.07 0.05
CA ALA A 50 23.81 -0.54 -0.09
C ALA A 50 23.82 0.74 -0.95
N ASP A 51 24.67 0.80 -1.98
CA ASP A 51 24.74 1.93 -2.92
C ASP A 51 23.78 1.80 -4.12
N THR A 52 22.86 0.82 -4.09
CA THR A 52 21.90 0.60 -5.19
C THR A 52 20.93 1.79 -5.25
N PRO A 53 20.97 2.62 -6.31
CA PRO A 53 20.05 3.72 -6.43
C PRO A 53 18.63 3.18 -6.67
N PRO A 54 17.58 3.92 -6.30
CA PRO A 54 16.22 3.63 -6.77
C PRO A 54 16.24 3.52 -8.29
N ALA A 55 15.56 2.51 -8.83
CA ALA A 55 15.50 2.32 -10.28
C ALA A 55 15.04 3.63 -10.95
N PRO A 56 15.77 4.15 -11.96
CA PRO A 56 15.63 5.53 -12.42
C PRO A 56 14.26 5.87 -13.03
N ALA A 57 13.36 4.91 -13.24
CA ALA A 57 11.99 5.15 -13.69
C ALA A 57 11.04 3.94 -13.49
N TYR A 58 10.90 3.37 -12.29
CA TYR A 58 9.74 2.50 -12.07
C TYR A 58 8.46 3.35 -11.92
N ARG A 59 7.74 3.55 -13.04
CA ARG A 59 6.34 3.98 -13.02
C ARG A 59 5.46 2.74 -12.89
N ALA A 60 4.72 2.62 -11.80
CA ALA A 60 3.77 1.53 -11.55
C ALA A 60 2.49 1.60 -12.44
N GLU A 61 2.55 2.24 -13.60
CA GLU A 61 1.46 2.32 -14.57
C GLU A 61 2.01 2.11 -15.98
N GLN A 62 1.92 0.86 -16.45
CA GLN A 62 1.26 0.42 -17.70
C GLN A 62 1.86 -0.93 -18.10
N GLU A 63 1.33 -2.00 -17.50
CA GLU A 63 1.46 -3.34 -18.07
C GLU A 63 0.78 -3.30 -19.45
N ASN A 64 1.56 -3.24 -20.52
CA ASN A 64 1.02 -3.45 -21.87
C ASN A 64 0.51 -4.89 -21.91
N HIS A 65 -0.81 -5.05 -21.84
CA HIS A 65 -1.55 -6.25 -22.23
C HIS A 65 -1.44 -6.50 -23.75
N ASP A 66 -0.23 -6.43 -24.30
CA ASP A 66 0.04 -6.71 -25.70
C ASP A 66 1.28 -7.59 -25.81
N ALA A 67 1.17 -8.75 -25.18
CA ALA A 67 1.90 -9.95 -25.56
C ALA A 67 0.87 -11.06 -25.84
N ALA A 68 0.03 -10.82 -26.84
CA ALA A 68 -0.59 -11.89 -27.60
C ALA A 68 0.23 -12.07 -28.89
N VAL A 69 0.90 -13.22 -29.01
CA VAL A 69 0.90 -14.21 -30.11
C VAL A 69 2.03 -15.20 -29.87
#